data_AF-A0AAW0FUJ6-F1
#
_entry.id   AF-A0AAW0FUJ6-F1
#
_cell.length_a   1.000
_cell.length_b   1.000
_cell.length_c   1.000
_cell.angle_alpha   90.00
_cell.angle_beta   90.00
_cell.angle_gamma   90.00
#
_symmetry.space_group_name_H-M   'P 1'
#
loop_
_entity.id
_entity.type
_entity.pdbx_description
1 polymer ?
#
loop_
_entity_poly.entity_id
_entity_poly.type
_entity_poly.pdbx_seq_one_letter_code
_entity_poly.pdbx_strand_id
1 'polypeptide(L)'
;MSEATTPAPSPPITGTSPVALGDFTRLGALPDGGFTGVATAAFLQSITSKLALGIETVYSKQASIAPADAATSYFARYNNGDWIASAQVHPTQGSITGSLWRKITDQVDAGIESKLTGGIKPVADPLTGGAIGYEPIVEGETTLGAKYEYHTACL
;
A
#
# COMPACT_ATOMS: atom_id res chain seq x y z
N MET A 1 -36.86 -23.81 -4.12
CA MET A 1 -37.34 -22.42 -4.22
C MET A 1 -36.16 -21.54 -3.85
N SER A 2 -35.64 -20.83 -4.84
CA SER A 2 -34.39 -20.07 -4.82
C SER A 2 -34.76 -18.60 -4.74
N GLU A 3 -34.20 -17.87 -3.77
CA GLU A 3 -34.35 -16.42 -3.69
C GLU A 3 -32.97 -15.80 -3.93
N ALA A 4 -32.85 -15.16 -5.09
CA ALA A 4 -31.66 -14.47 -5.56
C ALA A 4 -31.68 -13.04 -5.03
N THR A 5 -30.78 -12.73 -4.10
CA THR A 5 -30.54 -11.36 -3.63
C THR A 5 -29.80 -10.57 -4.70
N THR A 6 -30.48 -9.59 -5.29
CA THR A 6 -29.95 -8.62 -6.25
C THR A 6 -28.92 -7.69 -5.60
N PRO A 7 -27.74 -7.45 -6.21
CA PRO A 7 -26.79 -6.44 -5.72
C PRO A 7 -27.26 -5.02 -6.08
N ALA A 8 -27.19 -4.10 -5.11
CA ALA A 8 -27.59 -2.70 -5.23
C ALA A 8 -26.71 -1.90 -6.22
N PRO A 9 -27.24 -0.85 -6.88
CA PRO A 9 -26.52 -0.09 -7.91
C PRO A 9 -25.48 0.88 -7.31
N SER A 10 -24.27 0.83 -7.83
CA SER A 10 -23.15 1.73 -7.50
C SER A 10 -23.42 3.18 -7.97
N PRO A 11 -23.06 4.21 -7.19
CA PRO A 11 -23.24 5.60 -7.60
C PRO A 11 -22.20 6.04 -8.67
N PRO A 12 -22.54 7.05 -9.49
CA PRO A 12 -21.81 7.38 -10.71
C PRO A 12 -20.52 8.18 -10.44
N ILE A 13 -19.42 7.74 -11.06
CA ILE A 13 -18.16 8.49 -11.15
C ILE A 13 -18.30 9.66 -12.14
N THR A 14 -18.50 10.88 -11.63
CA THR A 14 -18.52 12.10 -12.45
C THR A 14 -17.37 13.00 -12.05
N GLY A 15 -16.55 13.40 -13.02
CA GLY A 15 -15.81 14.66 -12.95
C GLY A 15 -14.29 14.57 -13.07
N THR A 16 -13.81 14.91 -14.25
CA THR A 16 -12.41 15.15 -14.63
C THR A 16 -11.83 16.43 -13.98
N SER A 17 -10.52 16.39 -13.68
CA SER A 17 -9.56 17.49 -13.33
C SER A 17 -9.31 17.74 -11.83
N PRO A 18 -8.12 18.27 -11.44
CA PRO A 18 -6.75 18.00 -11.89
C PRO A 18 -5.88 17.49 -10.70
N VAL A 19 -4.70 16.95 -11.00
CA VAL A 19 -3.69 16.53 -10.02
C VAL A 19 -3.29 17.71 -9.10
N ALA A 20 -3.66 17.66 -7.80
CA ALA A 20 -2.94 18.22 -6.63
C ALA A 20 -3.90 18.58 -5.47
N LEU A 21 -4.41 17.58 -4.74
CA LEU A 21 -4.83 17.72 -3.33
C LEU A 21 -4.99 16.30 -2.76
N GLY A 22 -4.31 15.98 -1.67
CA GLY A 22 -4.24 14.62 -1.12
C GLY A 22 -5.61 13.93 -1.03
N ASP A 23 -5.66 12.69 -1.52
CA ASP A 23 -6.86 11.85 -1.58
C ASP A 23 -7.40 11.51 -0.19
N PHE A 24 -8.16 12.43 0.40
CA PHE A 24 -8.80 12.25 1.69
C PHE A 24 -10.06 11.38 1.55
N THR A 25 -9.85 10.06 1.51
CA THR A 25 -10.95 9.08 1.51
C THR A 25 -11.53 8.98 2.92
N ARG A 26 -12.63 9.68 3.21
CA ARG A 26 -13.40 9.49 4.46
C ARG A 26 -14.36 8.31 4.32
N LEU A 27 -14.14 7.26 5.10
CA LEU A 27 -15.12 6.18 5.27
C LEU A 27 -15.64 6.23 6.72
N GLY A 28 -16.73 6.97 6.93
CA GLY A 28 -17.50 6.94 8.19
C GLY A 28 -17.72 8.30 8.86
N ALA A 29 -18.98 8.58 9.18
CA ALA A 29 -19.40 9.61 10.13
C ALA A 29 -20.51 9.03 11.01
N LEU A 30 -20.39 9.15 12.33
CA LEU A 30 -21.46 8.83 13.30
C LEU A 30 -21.90 10.12 14.03
N PRO A 31 -23.15 10.17 14.54
CA PRO A 31 -23.82 11.39 14.97
C PRO A 31 -23.27 12.06 16.26
N ASP A 32 -22.29 11.45 16.92
CA ASP A 32 -21.86 11.84 18.29
C ASP A 32 -20.57 12.67 18.35
N GLY A 33 -20.19 13.34 17.25
CA GLY A 33 -19.06 14.28 17.23
C GLY A 33 -17.66 13.65 17.32
N GLY A 34 -17.56 12.32 17.43
CA GLY A 34 -16.30 11.58 17.36
C GLY A 34 -15.97 11.13 15.94
N PHE A 35 -14.74 11.39 15.47
CA PHE A 35 -14.24 10.78 14.23
C PHE A 35 -14.11 9.27 14.43
N THR A 36 -14.79 8.48 13.59
CA THR A 36 -14.69 7.02 13.50
C THR A 36 -14.58 6.68 12.02
N GLY A 37 -13.49 6.03 11.63
CA GLY A 37 -13.18 5.79 10.22
C GLY A 37 -11.68 5.77 9.97
N VAL A 38 -11.33 5.55 8.71
CA VAL A 38 -9.95 5.63 8.22
C VAL A 38 -9.78 6.96 7.50
N ALA A 39 -8.75 7.72 7.84
CA ALA A 39 -8.31 8.91 7.14
C ALA A 39 -6.90 8.67 6.62
N THR A 40 -6.69 8.82 5.32
CA THR A 40 -5.36 8.76 4.71
C THR A 40 -4.98 10.15 4.22
N ALA A 41 -3.76 10.58 4.55
CA ALA A 41 -3.16 11.80 4.06
C ALA A 41 -1.87 11.44 3.33
N ALA A 42 -1.89 11.49 2.00
CA ALA A 42 -0.72 11.27 1.15
C ALA A 42 -0.20 12.61 0.63
N PHE A 43 1.11 12.82 0.77
CA PHE A 43 1.82 13.93 0.19
C PHE A 43 2.99 13.40 -0.61
N LEU A 44 3.09 13.75 -1.89
CA LEU A 44 4.21 13.34 -2.75
C LEU A 44 4.69 14.57 -3.51
N GLN A 45 5.95 14.94 -3.29
CA GLN A 45 6.57 16.11 -3.87
C GLN A 45 7.83 15.72 -4.64
N SER A 46 7.91 16.18 -5.88
CA SER A 46 9.13 16.10 -6.68
C SER A 46 10.15 17.10 -6.16
N ILE A 47 11.21 16.59 -5.51
CA ILE A 47 12.32 17.41 -5.01
C ILE A 47 13.29 17.74 -6.17
N THR A 48 13.45 16.81 -7.09
CA THR A 48 14.29 16.95 -8.29
C THR A 48 13.49 16.49 -9.51
N SER A 49 13.88 16.89 -10.72
CA SER A 49 13.26 16.43 -11.99
C SER A 49 13.20 14.90 -12.14
N LYS A 50 14.01 14.17 -11.36
CA LYS A 50 14.12 12.72 -11.37
C LYS A 50 13.73 12.05 -10.04
N LEU A 51 13.58 12.79 -8.95
CA LEU A 51 13.34 12.23 -7.62
C LEU A 51 12.10 12.86 -7.00
N ALA A 52 11.15 12.02 -6.62
CA ALA A 52 10.01 12.39 -5.81
C ALA A 52 10.05 11.65 -4.48
N LEU A 53 9.83 12.38 -3.39
CA LEU A 53 9.65 11.81 -2.06
C LEU A 53 8.22 12.08 -1.62
N GLY A 54 7.65 11.12 -0.90
CA GLY A 54 6.33 11.23 -0.34
C GLY A 54 6.24 10.63 1.05
N ILE A 55 5.23 11.08 1.77
CA ILE A 55 4.84 10.60 3.07
C ILE A 55 3.34 10.36 3.02
N GLU A 56 2.91 9.21 3.51
CA GLU A 56 1.51 8.89 3.70
C GLU A 56 1.28 8.62 5.17
N THR A 57 0.28 9.26 5.77
CA THR A 57 -0.15 8.96 7.11
C THR A 57 -1.59 8.46 7.06
N VAL A 58 -1.81 7.24 7.52
CA VAL A 58 -3.11 6.60 7.67
C VAL A 58 -3.48 6.61 9.14
N TYR A 59 -4.60 7.23 9.46
CA TYR A 59 -5.21 7.25 10.78
C TYR A 59 -6.48 6.40 10.75
N SER A 60 -6.46 5.26 11.44
CA SER A 60 -7.56 4.31 11.49
C SER A 60 -8.16 4.26 12.90
N LYS A 61 -9.42 4.65 13.03
CA LYS A 61 -10.19 4.50 14.27
C LYS A 61 -11.37 3.57 14.03
N GLN A 62 -11.15 2.27 14.25
CA GLN A 62 -12.09 1.19 13.95
C GLN A 62 -13.24 1.06 14.97
N ALA A 63 -13.03 1.46 16.23
CA ALA A 63 -14.07 1.41 17.27
C ALA A 63 -13.91 2.58 18.25
N SER A 64 -15.01 3.14 18.75
CA SER A 64 -15.00 4.27 19.69
C SER A 64 -14.30 3.99 21.02
N ILE A 65 -14.13 2.71 21.37
CA ILE A 65 -13.47 2.20 22.58
C ILE A 65 -11.99 1.86 22.37
N ALA A 66 -11.57 1.59 21.14
CA ALA A 66 -10.20 1.22 20.83
C ALA A 66 -9.34 2.48 20.59
N PRO A 67 -8.07 2.47 21.01
CA PRO A 67 -7.12 3.51 20.61
C PRO A 67 -7.08 3.62 19.09
N ALA A 68 -6.96 4.84 18.57
CA ALA A 68 -6.76 5.03 17.15
C ALA A 68 -5.34 4.61 16.75
N ASP A 69 -5.23 3.96 15.60
CA ASP A 69 -3.96 3.58 15.00
C ASP A 69 -3.51 4.65 14.01
N ALA A 70 -2.23 5.02 14.05
CA ALA A 70 -1.61 5.95 13.14
C ALA A 70 -0.41 5.26 12.47
N ALA A 71 -0.57 4.89 11.21
CA ALA A 71 0.48 4.33 10.39
C ALA A 71 1.07 5.42 9.50
N THR A 72 2.38 5.68 9.62
CA THR A 72 3.08 6.58 8.69
C THR A 72 3.97 5.76 7.78
N SER A 73 3.79 5.94 6.48
CA SER A 73 4.49 5.26 5.40
C SER A 73 5.32 6.28 4.61
N TYR A 74 6.53 5.92 4.21
CA TYR A 74 7.42 6.76 3.43
C TYR A 74 7.52 6.21 2.01
N PHE A 75 7.49 7.09 1.03
CA PHE A 75 7.57 6.76 -0.39
C PHE A 75 8.76 7.50 -0.99
N ALA A 76 9.53 6.80 -1.80
CA ALA A 76 10.56 7.37 -2.64
C ALA A 76 10.38 6.84 -4.05
N ARG A 77 10.45 7.73 -5.03
CA ARG A 77 10.41 7.39 -6.45
C ARG A 77 11.57 8.08 -7.15
N TYR A 78 12.38 7.29 -7.84
CA TYR A 78 13.46 7.77 -8.67
C TYR A 78 13.24 7.33 -10.11
N ASN A 79 13.20 8.30 -11.03
CA ASN A 79 12.96 8.10 -12.44
C ASN A 79 14.15 8.61 -13.25
N ASN A 80 14.87 7.71 -13.91
CA ASN A 80 16.01 8.05 -14.75
C ASN A 80 15.73 7.91 -16.26
N GLY A 81 14.46 7.85 -16.66
CA GLY A 81 14.05 7.65 -18.05
C GLY A 81 14.01 6.17 -18.42
N ASP A 82 15.17 5.52 -18.45
CA ASP A 82 15.30 4.10 -18.85
C ASP A 82 14.84 3.13 -17.76
N TRP A 83 14.87 3.58 -16.50
CA TRP A 83 14.46 2.81 -15.34
C TRP A 83 13.83 3.69 -14.27
N ILE A 84 12.88 3.12 -13.55
CA ILE A 84 12.15 3.73 -12.45
C ILE A 84 12.35 2.83 -11.23
N ALA A 85 12.97 3.35 -10.20
CA ALA A 85 12.97 2.72 -8.89
C ALA A 85 11.89 3.37 -8.02
N SER A 86 11.18 2.56 -7.26
CA SER A 86 10.33 3.02 -6.19
C SER A 86 10.61 2.24 -4.91
N ALA A 87 10.50 2.91 -3.79
CA ALA A 87 10.64 2.31 -2.48
C ALA A 87 9.53 2.84 -1.58
N GLN A 88 8.94 1.95 -0.82
CA GLN A 88 7.90 2.21 0.15
C GLN A 88 8.33 1.58 1.46
N VAL A 89 8.21 2.33 2.54
CA VAL A 89 8.60 1.87 3.87
C VAL A 89 7.40 2.10 4.77
N HIS A 90 6.93 1.04 5.42
CA HIS A 90 5.86 1.08 6.41
C HIS A 90 6.44 0.77 7.81
N PRO A 91 7.05 1.76 8.48
CA PRO A 91 7.63 1.60 9.82
C PRO A 91 6.65 0.99 10.83
N THR A 92 5.38 1.38 10.78
CA THR A 92 4.35 0.89 11.70
C THR A 92 4.06 -0.61 11.56
N GLN A 93 4.23 -1.15 10.35
CA GLN A 93 4.00 -2.58 10.05
C GLN A 93 5.31 -3.36 9.90
N GLY A 94 6.47 -2.70 10.04
CA GLY A 94 7.78 -3.33 9.85
C GLY A 94 8.03 -3.84 8.42
N SER A 95 7.34 -3.29 7.41
CA SER A 95 7.50 -3.72 6.03
C SER A 95 8.20 -2.68 5.14
N ILE A 96 8.97 -3.17 4.17
CA ILE A 96 9.70 -2.39 3.18
C ILE A 96 9.43 -3.04 1.83
N THR A 97 8.92 -2.28 0.87
CA THR A 97 8.73 -2.73 -0.50
C THR A 97 9.57 -1.87 -1.43
N GLY A 98 10.49 -2.49 -2.16
CA GLY A 98 11.24 -1.86 -3.24
C GLY A 98 10.83 -2.45 -4.57
N SER A 99 10.64 -1.63 -5.59
CA SER A 99 10.47 -2.09 -6.96
C SER A 99 11.38 -1.34 -7.91
N LEU A 100 11.93 -2.05 -8.88
CA LEU A 100 12.72 -1.50 -9.96
C LEU A 100 12.10 -1.96 -11.28
N TRP A 101 11.60 -0.99 -12.02
CA TRP A 101 11.15 -1.17 -13.38
C TRP A 101 12.23 -0.66 -14.34
N ARG A 102 12.48 -1.39 -15.41
CA ARG A 102 13.42 -1.00 -16.46
C ARG A 102 12.91 -1.41 -17.83
N LYS A 103 12.94 -0.47 -18.77
CA LYS A 103 12.73 -0.75 -20.19
C LYS A 103 14.02 -1.33 -20.77
N ILE A 104 13.97 -2.53 -21.35
CA ILE A 104 15.13 -3.19 -21.97
C ILE A 104 15.15 -2.94 -23.47
N THR A 105 14.00 -3.05 -24.14
CA THR A 105 13.80 -2.71 -25.55
C THR A 105 12.41 -2.12 -25.76
N ASP A 106 12.06 -1.65 -26.96
CA ASP A 106 10.73 -1.11 -27.24
C ASP A 106 9.57 -2.11 -27.11
N GLN A 107 9.88 -3.41 -26.94
CA GLN A 107 8.90 -4.48 -26.78
C GLN A 107 9.08 -5.30 -25.49
N VAL A 108 10.07 -4.97 -24.65
CA VAL A 108 10.38 -5.74 -23.43
C VAL A 108 10.58 -4.81 -22.24
N ASP A 109 9.70 -4.96 -21.26
CA ASP A 109 9.80 -4.34 -19.95
C ASP A 109 10.17 -5.39 -18.92
N ALA A 110 11.15 -5.11 -18.06
CA ALA A 110 11.48 -5.93 -16.92
C ALA A 110 11.16 -5.19 -15.62
N GLY A 111 10.59 -5.92 -14.66
CA GLY A 111 10.30 -5.44 -13.33
C GLY A 111 10.83 -6.42 -12.30
N ILE A 112 11.42 -5.90 -11.24
CA ILE A 112 11.67 -6.64 -10.01
C ILE A 112 10.97 -5.91 -8.88
N GLU A 113 10.33 -6.68 -8.01
CA GLU A 113 9.75 -6.20 -6.77
C GLU A 113 10.27 -7.06 -5.63
N SER A 114 10.74 -6.42 -4.56
CA SER A 114 11.19 -7.04 -3.34
C SER A 114 10.39 -6.46 -2.19
N LYS A 115 9.65 -7.32 -1.48
CA LYS A 115 8.93 -6.97 -0.26
C LYS A 115 9.56 -7.71 0.91
N LEU A 116 9.94 -6.95 1.92
CA LEU A 116 10.45 -7.46 3.17
C LEU A 116 9.46 -7.07 4.26
N THR A 117 8.97 -8.03 5.02
CA THR A 117 8.09 -7.79 6.18
C THR A 117 8.76 -8.40 7.40
N GLY A 118 9.13 -7.55 8.36
CA GLY A 118 9.66 -7.95 9.65
C GLY A 118 8.59 -7.78 10.71
N GLY A 119 8.28 -8.84 11.44
CA GLY A 119 7.34 -8.86 12.55
C GLY A 119 7.86 -9.65 13.73
N ILE A 120 7.31 -9.39 14.90
CA ILE A 120 7.58 -10.20 16.10
C ILE A 120 6.32 -11.01 16.36
N LYS A 121 6.39 -12.33 16.18
CA LYS A 121 5.30 -13.21 16.58
C LYS A 121 5.56 -13.67 18.02
N PRO A 122 4.63 -13.43 18.96
CA PRO A 122 4.73 -14.06 20.27
C PRO A 122 4.55 -15.57 20.08
N VAL A 123 5.58 -16.35 20.44
CA VAL A 123 5.46 -17.80 20.53
C VAL A 123 4.74 -18.08 21.83
N ALA A 124 3.45 -18.42 21.71
CA ALA A 124 2.65 -18.90 22.82
C ALA A 124 2.92 -20.40 23.02
N ASP A 125 3.17 -20.79 24.27
CA ASP A 125 3.23 -22.20 24.65
C ASP A 125 1.87 -22.85 24.35
N PRO A 126 1.79 -23.88 23.49
CA PRO A 126 0.52 -24.53 23.14
C PRO A 126 -0.21 -25.16 24.33
N LEU A 127 0.45 -25.32 25.49
CA LEU A 127 -0.16 -25.89 26.69
C LEU A 127 -0.62 -24.85 27.73
N THR A 128 0.01 -23.68 27.80
CA THR A 128 -0.29 -22.66 28.83
C THR A 128 -0.73 -21.31 28.27
N GLY A 129 -0.63 -21.09 26.95
CA GLY A 129 -0.97 -19.80 26.32
C GLY A 129 -0.06 -18.63 26.75
N GLY A 130 0.94 -18.90 27.58
CA GLY A 130 1.94 -17.92 28.01
C GLY A 130 2.95 -17.66 26.91
N ALA A 131 3.33 -16.38 26.74
CA ALA A 131 4.42 -16.01 25.84
C ALA A 131 5.75 -16.52 26.41
N ILE A 132 6.28 -17.60 25.83
CA ILE A 132 7.56 -18.23 26.20
C ILE A 132 8.74 -17.62 25.44
N GLY A 133 8.48 -16.89 24.36
CA GLY A 133 9.50 -16.20 23.60
C GLY A 133 8.93 -15.30 22.50
N TYR A 134 9.78 -14.43 21.99
CA TYR A 134 9.51 -13.63 20.81
C TYR A 134 10.25 -14.26 19.64
N GLU A 135 9.53 -14.71 18.61
CA GLU A 135 10.17 -15.16 17.37
C GLU A 135 10.15 -14.00 16.37
N PRO A 136 11.31 -13.48 15.97
CA PRO A 136 11.40 -12.50 14.90
C PRO A 136 11.13 -13.24 13.58
N ILE A 137 9.98 -12.97 12.97
CA ILE A 137 9.63 -13.45 11.65
C ILE A 137 10.03 -12.37 10.66
N VAL A 138 11.04 -12.65 9.85
CA VAL A 138 11.44 -11.79 8.75
C VAL A 138 11.16 -12.54 7.46
N GLU A 139 10.10 -12.13 6.77
CA GLU A 139 9.69 -12.71 5.50
C GLU A 139 10.10 -11.76 4.38
N GLY A 140 10.96 -12.25 3.49
CA GLY A 140 11.35 -11.55 2.28
C GLY A 140 10.83 -12.28 1.06
N GLU A 141 9.98 -11.62 0.29
CA GLU A 141 9.54 -12.09 -1.03
C GLU A 141 10.21 -11.22 -2.09
N THR A 142 10.77 -11.85 -3.12
CA THR A 142 11.30 -11.14 -4.28
C THR A 142 10.76 -11.76 -5.54
N THR A 143 10.00 -10.97 -6.27
CA THR A 143 9.30 -11.35 -7.48
C THR A 143 9.95 -10.65 -8.66
N LEU A 144 10.31 -11.41 -9.68
CA LEU A 144 10.85 -10.89 -10.93
C LEU A 144 9.85 -11.20 -12.05
N GLY A 145 9.55 -10.20 -12.88
CA GLY A 145 8.68 -10.32 -14.03
C GLY A 145 9.29 -9.66 -15.26
N ALA A 146 9.02 -10.23 -16.43
CA ALA A 146 9.30 -9.59 -17.70
C ALA A 146 8.02 -9.61 -18.52
N LYS A 147 7.65 -8.47 -19.09
CA LYS A 147 6.51 -8.30 -19.96
C LYS A 147 7.01 -8.17 -21.39
N TYR A 148 6.47 -9.01 -22.27
CA TYR A 148 6.76 -8.98 -23.70
C TYR A 148 5.53 -8.51 -24.46
N GLU A 149 5.59 -7.33 -25.07
CA GLU A 149 4.52 -6.83 -25.93
C GLU A 149 4.87 -7.09 -27.40
N TYR A 150 4.16 -8.04 -28.01
CA TYR A 150 4.13 -8.21 -29.46
C TYR A 150 2.82 -7.66 -30.01
N HIS A 151 2.84 -7.08 -31.22
CA HIS A 151 1.67 -6.43 -31.85
C HIS A 151 0.40 -7.32 -31.96
N THR A 152 0.50 -8.62 -31.75
CA THR A 152 -0.61 -9.58 -31.82
C THR A 152 -0.85 -10.37 -30.52
N ALA A 153 0.01 -10.24 -29.50
CA ALA A 153 -0.14 -10.94 -28.22
C ALA A 153 0.68 -10.29 -27.08
N CYS A 154 0.07 -10.23 -25.89
CA CYS A 154 0.75 -9.95 -24.63
C CYS A 154 0.95 -11.30 -23.90
N LEU A 155 2.19 -11.68 -23.63
CA LEU A 155 2.56 -12.90 -22.89
C LEU A 155 3.31 -12.54 -21.60
#